data_AF-A0A9E4L1B5-F1
#
_entry.id   AF-A0A9E4L1B5-F1
#
_cell.length_a   1.000
_cell.length_b   1.000
_cell.length_c   1.000
_cell.angle_alpha   90.00
_cell.angle_beta   90.00
_cell.angle_gamma   90.00
#
_symmetry.space_group_name_H-M   'P 1'
#
loop_
_entity.id
_entity.type
_entity.pdbx_description
1 polymer ?
#
loop_
_entity_poly.entity_id
_entity_poly.type
_entity_poly.pdbx_seq_one_letter_code
_entity_poly.pdbx_strand_id
1 'polypeptide(L)'
;MDRPEQQAFWINLYNALTLQVIRDHYPVGSIQDVDISPGLFSSGPWGAELIMVEDEILTLDDVEHRILRPFWMDPHIHYALNCASIGCPNLQGRAWRAATLDADLEAAAGVYVNHARGFTTEGGDVIVSSIYDWFTADFGGDDESVLRHLARYAEPERQAMLQAASRIDDHQYDWALNDLAGTAP
;
A
#
# COMPACT_ATOMS: atom_id res chain seq x y z
N MET A 1 8.69 22.73 -7.04
CA MET A 1 7.60 21.80 -7.35
C MET A 1 6.41 22.21 -6.52
N ASP A 2 5.21 22.27 -7.10
CA ASP A 2 4.00 22.45 -6.31
C ASP A 2 3.68 21.19 -5.47
N ARG A 3 2.67 21.26 -4.61
CA ARG A 3 2.38 20.18 -3.65
C ARG A 3 1.98 18.85 -4.35
N PRO A 4 1.10 18.85 -5.38
CA PRO A 4 0.82 17.63 -6.15
C PRO A 4 2.03 17.08 -6.93
N GLU A 5 2.88 17.94 -7.49
CA GLU A 5 4.13 17.51 -8.15
C GLU A 5 5.06 16.78 -7.19
N GLN A 6 5.23 17.29 -5.96
CA GLN A 6 6.05 16.64 -4.94
C GLN A 6 5.48 15.29 -4.53
N GLN A 7 4.16 15.18 -4.32
CA GLN A 7 3.53 13.92 -3.92
C GLN A 7 3.69 12.86 -5.00
N ALA A 8 3.38 13.22 -6.26
CA ALA A 8 3.53 12.34 -7.40
C ALA A 8 4.99 11.89 -7.55
N PHE A 9 5.96 12.79 -7.35
CA PHE A 9 7.39 12.46 -7.37
C PHE A 9 7.73 11.38 -6.34
N TRP A 10 7.36 11.58 -5.07
CA TRP A 10 7.71 10.64 -4.00
C TRP A 10 7.02 9.27 -4.14
N ILE A 11 5.75 9.24 -4.56
CA ILE A 11 5.04 7.99 -4.86
C ILE A 11 5.73 7.25 -6.01
N ASN A 12 6.07 7.95 -7.10
CA ASN A 12 6.76 7.35 -8.22
C ASN A 12 8.16 6.84 -7.84
N LEU A 13 8.88 7.61 -7.02
CA LEU A 13 10.21 7.24 -6.54
C LEU A 13 10.16 5.95 -5.72
N TYR A 14 9.27 5.88 -4.72
CA TYR A 14 9.07 4.66 -3.91
C TYR A 14 8.81 3.46 -4.81
N ASN A 15 7.81 3.55 -5.70
CA ASN A 15 7.42 2.44 -6.57
C ASN A 15 8.56 2.03 -7.53
N ALA A 16 9.32 2.98 -8.06
CA ALA A 16 10.46 2.69 -8.93
C ALA A 16 11.59 1.99 -8.17
N LEU A 17 11.88 2.41 -6.93
CA LEU A 17 12.87 1.77 -6.07
C LEU A 17 12.45 0.36 -5.69
N THR A 18 11.18 0.14 -5.30
CA THR A 18 10.65 -1.20 -5.03
C THR A 18 10.83 -2.13 -6.24
N LEU A 19 10.47 -1.66 -7.44
CA LEU A 19 10.66 -2.41 -8.67
C LEU A 19 12.14 -2.73 -8.95
N GLN A 20 13.02 -1.76 -8.72
CA GLN A 20 14.46 -1.95 -8.89
C GLN A 20 15.00 -3.02 -7.93
N VAL A 21 14.62 -2.95 -6.66
CA VAL A 21 14.99 -3.95 -5.66
C VAL A 21 14.53 -5.34 -6.07
N ILE A 22 13.26 -5.51 -6.45
CA ILE A 22 12.76 -6.82 -6.90
C ILE A 22 13.51 -7.31 -8.12
N ARG A 23 13.77 -6.43 -9.11
CA ARG A 23 14.51 -6.77 -10.32
C ARG A 23 15.92 -7.27 -10.00
N ASP A 24 16.62 -6.60 -9.11
CA ASP A 24 18.03 -6.88 -8.80
C ASP A 24 18.19 -8.17 -7.96
N HIS A 25 17.13 -8.59 -7.29
CA HIS A 25 17.11 -9.78 -6.44
C HIS A 25 16.30 -10.96 -7.02
N TYR A 26 15.62 -10.79 -8.17
CA TYR A 26 14.82 -11.85 -8.77
C TYR A 26 15.67 -13.09 -9.13
N PRO A 27 15.17 -14.32 -8.93
CA PRO A 27 13.85 -14.68 -8.37
C PRO A 27 13.82 -14.72 -6.84
N VAL A 28 12.73 -14.20 -6.26
CA VAL A 28 12.37 -14.32 -4.83
C VAL A 28 10.91 -14.71 -4.67
N GLY A 29 10.57 -15.41 -3.58
CA GLY A 29 9.18 -15.80 -3.30
C GLY A 29 8.38 -14.68 -2.65
N SER A 30 9.05 -13.81 -1.89
CA SER A 30 8.49 -12.60 -1.28
C SER A 30 9.51 -11.46 -1.30
N ILE A 31 9.04 -10.21 -1.31
CA ILE A 31 9.90 -9.05 -1.04
C ILE A 31 10.56 -9.14 0.35
N GLN A 32 9.91 -9.83 1.29
CA GLN A 32 10.45 -10.04 2.65
C GLN A 32 11.72 -10.88 2.66
N ASP A 33 11.99 -11.65 1.60
CA ASP A 33 13.21 -12.46 1.45
C ASP A 33 14.42 -11.62 0.99
N VAL A 34 14.20 -10.35 0.63
CA VAL A 34 15.24 -9.44 0.17
C VAL A 34 15.90 -8.75 1.37
N ASP A 35 16.69 -9.51 2.12
CA ASP A 35 17.33 -9.09 3.38
C ASP A 35 18.58 -8.21 3.15
N ILE A 36 18.34 -7.00 2.66
CA ILE A 36 19.39 -5.99 2.41
C ILE A 36 19.32 -4.80 3.38
N SER A 37 18.29 -4.74 4.22
CA SER A 37 18.19 -3.75 5.29
C SER A 37 19.28 -3.98 6.36
N PRO A 38 19.77 -2.92 7.02
CA PRO A 38 20.76 -3.06 8.09
C PRO A 38 20.13 -3.62 9.37
N GLY A 39 20.75 -4.63 9.97
CA GLY A 39 20.37 -5.18 11.26
C GLY A 39 20.22 -6.71 11.24
N LEU A 40 20.40 -7.35 12.40
CA LEU A 40 20.33 -8.83 12.51
C LEU A 40 18.90 -9.40 12.48
N PHE A 41 17.88 -8.53 12.56
CA PHE A 41 16.47 -8.91 12.65
C PHE A 41 15.59 -8.08 11.69
N SER A 42 16.19 -7.38 10.73
CA SER A 42 15.43 -6.73 9.67
C SER A 42 14.91 -7.77 8.69
N SER A 43 13.71 -7.56 8.17
CA SER A 43 13.13 -8.36 7.09
C SER A 43 12.87 -7.46 5.90
N GLY A 44 13.20 -7.95 4.70
CA GLY A 44 12.99 -7.22 3.46
C GLY A 44 13.84 -5.95 3.31
N PRO A 45 13.56 -5.14 2.28
CA PRO A 45 14.47 -4.10 1.82
C PRO A 45 14.18 -2.70 2.37
N TRP A 46 13.15 -2.53 3.21
CA TRP A 46 12.60 -1.21 3.48
C TRP A 46 13.55 -0.22 4.16
N GLY A 47 14.48 -0.73 4.99
CA GLY A 47 15.49 0.07 5.67
C GLY A 47 16.82 0.18 4.92
N ALA A 48 16.93 -0.36 3.71
CA ALA A 48 18.16 -0.28 2.92
C ALA A 48 18.38 1.13 2.36
N GLU A 49 19.63 1.59 2.36
CA GLU A 49 20.04 2.84 1.73
C GLU A 49 20.04 2.67 0.20
N LEU A 50 19.00 3.18 -0.47
CA LEU A 50 18.78 2.89 -1.90
C LEU A 50 19.13 4.04 -2.84
N ILE A 51 18.95 5.30 -2.41
CA ILE A 51 19.15 6.45 -3.29
C ILE A 51 19.56 7.70 -2.51
N MET A 52 20.23 8.63 -3.19
CA MET A 52 20.54 9.96 -2.68
C MET A 52 19.67 11.02 -3.37
N VAL A 53 19.00 11.87 -2.60
CA VAL A 53 18.19 12.99 -3.08
C VAL A 53 18.56 14.23 -2.28
N GLU A 54 19.03 15.28 -2.96
CA GLU A 54 19.48 16.54 -2.32
C GLU A 54 20.41 16.31 -1.11
N ASP A 55 21.45 15.48 -1.30
CA ASP A 55 22.47 15.11 -0.31
C ASP A 55 21.98 14.21 0.86
N GLU A 56 20.70 13.82 0.88
CA GLU A 56 20.16 12.86 1.84
C GLU A 56 20.10 11.46 1.25
N ILE A 57 20.65 10.47 1.97
CA ILE A 57 20.49 9.05 1.63
C ILE A 57 19.12 8.60 2.14
N LEU A 58 18.32 7.98 1.28
CA LEU A 58 16.95 7.60 1.57
C LEU A 58 16.73 6.09 1.41
N THR A 59 15.94 5.58 2.34
CA THR A 59 15.37 4.23 2.35
C THR A 59 13.92 4.25 1.84
N LEU A 60 13.29 3.08 1.61
CA LEU A 60 11.84 3.05 1.32
C LEU A 60 11.05 3.54 2.55
N ASP A 61 11.48 3.16 3.76
CA ASP A 61 10.87 3.59 5.01
C ASP A 61 10.91 5.12 5.16
N ASP A 62 12.01 5.78 4.77
CA ASP A 62 12.09 7.24 4.79
C ASP A 62 11.05 7.89 3.87
N VAL A 63 10.95 7.38 2.63
CA VAL A 63 10.02 7.94 1.65
C VAL A 63 8.59 7.79 2.14
N GLU A 64 8.22 6.65 2.72
CA GLU A 64 6.87 6.38 3.21
C GLU A 64 6.57 7.09 4.55
N HIS A 65 7.37 6.83 5.58
CA HIS A 65 7.07 7.20 6.96
C HIS A 65 7.55 8.60 7.35
N ARG A 66 8.65 9.08 6.77
CA ARG A 66 9.22 10.40 7.10
C ARG A 66 8.77 11.49 6.14
N ILE A 67 8.42 11.15 4.90
CA ILE A 67 8.07 12.11 3.86
C ILE A 67 6.59 12.05 3.50
N LEU A 68 6.11 10.95 2.89
CA LEU A 68 4.77 10.87 2.32
C LEU A 68 3.66 10.96 3.37
N ARG A 69 3.63 10.04 4.33
CA ARG A 69 2.58 9.96 5.34
C ARG A 69 2.43 11.24 6.17
N PRO A 70 3.48 11.80 6.79
CA PRO A 70 3.33 12.97 7.67
C PRO A 70 3.08 14.28 6.92
N PHE A 71 3.58 14.43 5.69
CA PHE A 71 3.44 15.69 4.95
C PHE A 71 2.06 15.84 4.30
N TRP A 72 1.52 14.75 3.73
CA TRP A 72 0.22 14.76 3.06
C TRP A 72 -0.94 14.36 3.95
N MET A 73 -0.72 13.49 4.94
CA MET A 73 -1.77 13.00 5.84
C MET A 73 -2.98 12.46 5.05
N ASP A 74 -2.67 11.78 3.94
CA ASP A 74 -3.64 11.32 2.96
C ASP A 74 -3.66 9.78 2.95
N PRO A 75 -4.76 9.14 3.39
CA PRO A 75 -4.86 7.68 3.43
C PRO A 75 -4.75 7.04 2.04
N HIS A 76 -4.96 7.80 0.95
CA HIS A 76 -4.85 7.28 -0.40
C HIS A 76 -3.43 6.90 -0.80
N ILE A 77 -2.41 7.39 -0.09
CA ILE A 77 -1.01 7.00 -0.31
C ILE A 77 -0.85 5.49 -0.18
N HIS A 78 -1.57 4.86 0.75
CA HIS A 78 -1.54 3.41 0.94
C HIS A 78 -2.01 2.62 -0.28
N TYR A 79 -2.85 3.22 -1.13
CA TYR A 79 -3.31 2.61 -2.39
C TYR A 79 -2.40 2.93 -3.59
N ALA A 80 -1.43 3.83 -3.39
CA ALA A 80 -0.51 4.29 -4.42
C ALA A 80 0.87 3.66 -4.30
N LEU A 81 1.27 3.26 -3.09
CA LEU A 81 2.52 2.55 -2.83
C LEU A 81 2.33 1.04 -3.07
N ASN A 82 3.21 0.48 -3.88
CA ASN A 82 3.27 -0.94 -4.15
C ASN A 82 4.56 -1.52 -3.54
N CYS A 83 4.37 -2.62 -2.84
CA CYS A 83 5.36 -3.35 -2.08
C CYS A 83 5.67 -4.72 -2.70
N ALA A 84 5.34 -4.89 -3.98
CA ALA A 84 5.53 -6.11 -4.78
C ALA A 84 4.90 -7.41 -4.24
N SER A 85 4.00 -7.33 -3.27
CA SER A 85 3.26 -8.49 -2.76
C SER A 85 1.90 -8.65 -3.45
N ILE A 86 1.34 -9.87 -3.42
CA ILE A 86 -0.03 -10.14 -3.88
C ILE A 86 -1.02 -9.29 -3.10
N GLY A 87 -0.85 -9.18 -1.77
CA GLY A 87 -1.69 -8.40 -0.87
C GLY A 87 -1.68 -6.90 -1.15
N CYS A 88 -0.65 -6.37 -1.81
CA CYS A 88 -0.51 -4.93 -2.04
C CYS A 88 -1.57 -4.37 -3.01
N PRO A 89 -1.85 -3.05 -2.92
CA PRO A 89 -2.57 -2.33 -3.96
C PRO A 89 -1.86 -2.39 -5.31
N ASN A 90 -2.64 -2.22 -6.38
CA ASN A 90 -2.13 -2.41 -7.73
C ASN A 90 -1.05 -1.36 -8.07
N LEU A 91 0.09 -1.83 -8.56
CA LEU A 91 1.06 -0.95 -9.20
C LEU A 91 0.46 -0.39 -10.49
N GLN A 92 0.43 0.94 -10.62
CA GLN A 92 -0.04 1.60 -11.83
C GLN A 92 0.91 1.31 -13.01
N GLY A 93 0.36 0.96 -14.17
CA GLY A 93 1.13 0.82 -15.42
C GLY A 93 1.64 2.14 -16.01
N ARG A 94 1.47 3.25 -15.28
CA ARG A 94 1.91 4.60 -15.64
C ARG A 94 2.35 5.33 -14.38
N ALA A 95 3.28 6.27 -14.55
CA ALA A 95 3.65 7.19 -13.48
C ALA A 95 2.46 8.05 -13.03
N TRP A 96 2.41 8.30 -11.73
CA TRP A 96 1.53 9.29 -11.10
C TRP A 96 1.89 10.69 -11.59
N ARG A 97 0.89 11.54 -11.83
CA ARG A 97 1.10 12.90 -12.36
C ARG A 97 0.31 13.90 -11.56
N ALA A 98 0.94 15.03 -11.23
CA ALA A 98 0.31 16.15 -10.51
C ALA A 98 -1.07 16.53 -11.07
N ALA A 99 -1.20 16.61 -12.39
CA ALA A 99 -2.41 17.04 -13.07
C ALA A 99 -3.64 16.12 -12.86
N THR A 100 -3.43 14.86 -12.50
CA THR A 100 -4.50 13.86 -12.32
C THR A 100 -4.44 13.16 -10.96
N LEU A 101 -3.55 13.60 -10.07
CA LEU A 101 -3.15 12.84 -8.89
C LEU A 101 -4.35 12.47 -8.00
N ASP A 102 -5.13 13.46 -7.57
CA ASP A 102 -6.27 13.23 -6.67
C ASP A 102 -7.30 12.27 -7.26
N ALA A 103 -7.62 12.44 -8.55
CA ALA A 103 -8.59 11.57 -9.24
C ALA A 103 -8.05 10.14 -9.39
N ASP A 104 -6.76 9.99 -9.68
CA ASP A 104 -6.11 8.70 -9.80
C ASP A 104 -6.01 7.99 -8.44
N LEU A 105 -5.78 8.73 -7.36
CA LEU A 105 -5.69 8.23 -5.98
C LEU A 105 -7.06 7.74 -5.49
N GLU A 106 -8.12 8.53 -5.70
CA GLU A 106 -9.50 8.13 -5.40
C GLU A 106 -9.91 6.88 -6.20
N ALA A 107 -9.51 6.79 -7.49
CA ALA A 107 -9.76 5.62 -8.30
C ALA A 107 -9.02 4.37 -7.79
N ALA A 108 -7.76 4.51 -7.37
CA ALA A 108 -6.98 3.41 -6.80
C ALA A 108 -7.59 2.89 -5.50
N ALA A 109 -8.10 3.79 -4.66
CA ALA A 109 -8.86 3.43 -3.46
C ALA A 109 -10.09 2.60 -3.78
N GLY A 110 -10.91 3.07 -4.73
CA GLY A 110 -12.08 2.35 -5.23
C GLY A 110 -11.73 0.95 -5.71
N VAL A 111 -10.67 0.81 -6.52
CA VAL A 111 -10.23 -0.48 -7.04
C VAL A 111 -9.81 -1.44 -5.91
N TYR A 112 -9.02 -0.95 -4.95
CA TYR A 112 -8.50 -1.81 -3.89
C TYR A 112 -9.59 -2.25 -2.91
N VAL A 113 -10.42 -1.31 -2.43
CA VAL A 113 -11.52 -1.59 -1.50
C VAL A 113 -12.52 -2.58 -2.09
N ASN A 114 -12.76 -2.53 -3.40
CA ASN A 114 -13.69 -3.45 -4.07
C ASN A 114 -13.08 -4.82 -4.44
N HIS A 115 -11.80 -5.04 -4.17
CA HIS A 115 -11.16 -6.34 -4.33
C HIS A 115 -11.21 -7.15 -3.03
N ALA A 116 -11.17 -8.49 -3.13
CA ALA A 116 -11.05 -9.40 -1.98
C ALA A 116 -9.75 -9.21 -1.16
N ARG A 117 -8.80 -8.41 -1.69
CA ARG A 117 -7.59 -8.02 -0.97
C ARG A 117 -7.84 -6.85 -0.03
N GLY A 118 -8.76 -5.94 -0.39
CA GLY A 118 -9.17 -4.84 0.46
C GLY A 118 -9.96 -5.34 1.65
N PHE A 119 -11.01 -6.12 1.41
CA PHE A 119 -11.75 -6.83 2.46
C PHE A 119 -12.57 -8.00 1.92
N THR A 120 -13.00 -8.88 2.81
CA THR A 120 -14.00 -9.93 2.57
C THR A 120 -14.93 -10.03 3.79
N THR A 121 -15.96 -10.87 3.69
CA THR A 121 -16.77 -11.26 4.84
C THR A 121 -16.97 -12.77 4.86
N GLU A 122 -16.73 -13.41 6.00
CA GLU A 122 -16.91 -14.85 6.19
C GLU A 122 -17.81 -15.10 7.39
N GLY A 123 -18.95 -15.78 7.20
CA GLY A 123 -19.86 -16.06 8.31
C GLY A 123 -20.49 -14.84 9.00
N GLY A 124 -20.32 -13.64 8.43
CA GLY A 124 -20.72 -12.36 9.03
C GLY A 124 -19.56 -11.57 9.65
N ASP A 125 -18.38 -12.17 9.78
CA ASP A 125 -17.16 -11.53 10.27
C ASP A 125 -16.53 -10.70 9.13
N VAL A 126 -16.07 -9.48 9.44
CA VAL A 126 -15.39 -8.62 8.46
C VAL A 126 -13.88 -8.81 8.57
N ILE A 127 -13.28 -9.28 7.47
CA ILE A 127 -11.84 -9.50 7.36
C ILE A 127 -11.27 -8.46 6.41
N VAL A 128 -10.33 -7.64 6.85
CA VAL A 128 -9.76 -6.55 6.06
C VAL A 128 -8.29 -6.79 5.73
N SER A 129 -7.74 -6.04 4.78
CA SER A 129 -6.30 -5.98 4.54
C SER A 129 -5.54 -5.57 5.80
N SER A 130 -4.40 -6.23 6.10
CA SER A 130 -3.53 -5.81 7.22
C SER A 130 -2.98 -4.37 7.09
N ILE A 131 -3.04 -3.75 5.90
CA ILE A 131 -2.77 -2.31 5.72
C ILE A 131 -3.63 -1.44 6.66
N TYR A 132 -4.88 -1.85 6.95
CA TYR A 132 -5.74 -1.10 7.86
C TYR A 132 -5.37 -1.26 9.35
N ASP A 133 -4.60 -2.28 9.71
CA ASP A 133 -4.01 -2.48 11.05
C ASP A 133 -2.67 -1.77 11.17
N TRP A 134 -1.75 -1.98 10.24
CA TRP A 134 -0.43 -1.37 10.27
C TRP A 134 -0.48 0.17 10.19
N PHE A 135 -1.49 0.69 9.50
CA PHE A 135 -1.69 2.11 9.26
C PHE A 135 -3.01 2.65 9.81
N THR A 136 -3.60 2.02 10.84
CA THR A 136 -4.90 2.44 11.40
C THR A 136 -4.95 3.94 11.71
N ALA A 137 -3.85 4.51 12.20
CA ALA A 137 -3.74 5.94 12.50
C ALA A 137 -4.04 6.85 11.29
N ASP A 138 -3.69 6.40 10.08
CA ASP A 138 -3.91 7.16 8.84
C ASP A 138 -5.37 7.03 8.36
N PHE A 139 -6.09 6.04 8.85
CA PHE A 139 -7.52 5.79 8.57
C PHE A 139 -8.46 6.25 9.70
N GLY A 140 -7.97 7.06 10.64
CA GLY A 140 -8.75 7.65 11.73
C GLY A 140 -8.54 7.01 13.11
N GLY A 141 -7.75 5.93 13.20
CA GLY A 141 -7.24 5.40 14.47
C GLY A 141 -8.11 4.35 15.16
N ASP A 142 -9.25 3.97 14.58
CA ASP A 142 -10.14 2.92 15.10
C ASP A 142 -10.91 2.19 13.99
N ASP A 143 -11.47 1.03 14.35
CA ASP A 143 -12.25 0.18 13.44
C ASP A 143 -13.44 0.91 12.80
N GLU A 144 -14.14 1.77 13.56
CA GLU A 144 -15.29 2.50 13.04
C GLU A 144 -14.87 3.43 11.90
N SER A 145 -13.73 4.10 12.06
CA SER A 145 -13.17 5.00 11.04
C SER A 145 -12.67 4.24 9.82
N VAL A 146 -12.03 3.08 10.02
CA VAL A 146 -11.66 2.18 8.90
C VAL A 146 -12.91 1.70 8.16
N LEU A 147 -13.93 1.20 8.85
CA LEU A 147 -15.18 0.73 8.24
C LEU A 147 -15.89 1.86 7.49
N ARG A 148 -15.89 3.08 8.03
CA ARG A 148 -16.42 4.28 7.37
C ARG A 148 -15.65 4.62 6.10
N HIS A 149 -14.32 4.50 6.13
CA HIS A 149 -13.46 4.69 4.95
C HIS A 149 -13.75 3.63 3.89
N LEU A 150 -13.80 2.35 4.25
CA LEU A 150 -14.18 1.26 3.35
C LEU A 150 -15.56 1.50 2.73
N ALA A 151 -16.56 1.85 3.54
CA ALA A 151 -17.93 2.08 3.08
C ALA A 151 -18.06 3.28 2.12
N ARG A 152 -17.12 4.23 2.13
CA ARG A 152 -17.06 5.35 1.18
C ARG A 152 -16.67 4.90 -0.23
N TYR A 153 -15.81 3.88 -0.34
CA TYR A 153 -15.28 3.39 -1.62
C TYR A 153 -15.95 2.09 -2.10
N ALA A 154 -16.61 1.36 -1.20
CA ALA A 154 -17.31 0.13 -1.54
C ALA A 154 -18.48 0.37 -2.50
N GLU A 155 -18.56 -0.43 -3.56
CA GLU A 155 -19.72 -0.52 -4.44
C GLU A 155 -20.96 -1.03 -3.68
N PRO A 156 -22.19 -0.78 -4.16
CA PRO A 156 -23.42 -1.03 -3.38
C PRO A 156 -23.53 -2.44 -2.78
N GLU A 157 -23.15 -3.48 -3.52
CA GLU A 157 -23.18 -4.86 -3.04
C GLU A 157 -22.19 -5.10 -1.90
N ARG A 158 -20.97 -4.55 -2.03
CA ARG A 158 -19.91 -4.65 -1.04
C ARG A 158 -20.15 -3.76 0.16
N GLN A 159 -20.77 -2.60 -0.03
CA GLN A 159 -21.17 -1.70 1.04
C GLN A 159 -22.20 -2.39 1.96
N ALA A 160 -23.13 -3.17 1.40
CA ALA A 160 -24.10 -3.95 2.18
C ALA A 160 -23.42 -4.98 3.10
N MET A 161 -22.27 -5.54 2.70
CA MET A 161 -21.48 -6.46 3.52
C MET A 161 -20.92 -5.78 4.79
N LEU A 162 -20.72 -4.46 4.75
CA LEU A 162 -20.19 -3.67 5.86
C LEU A 162 -21.28 -3.10 6.78
N GLN A 163 -22.55 -3.06 6.35
CA GLN A 163 -23.62 -2.35 7.06
C GLN A 163 -23.91 -2.89 8.47
N ALA A 164 -23.68 -4.19 8.69
CA ALA A 164 -23.91 -4.83 9.99
C ALA A 164 -22.65 -4.84 10.87
N ALA A 165 -21.50 -4.43 10.34
CA ALA A 165 -20.22 -4.50 11.04
C ALA A 165 -20.03 -3.28 11.93
N SER A 166 -19.67 -3.53 13.19
CA SER A 166 -19.30 -2.49 14.16
C SER A 166 -17.85 -2.59 14.63
N ARG A 167 -17.13 -3.60 14.14
CA ARG A 167 -15.71 -3.87 14.40
C ARG A 167 -15.11 -4.61 13.20
N ILE A 168 -13.79 -4.67 13.16
CA ILE A 168 -13.04 -5.54 12.26
C ILE A 168 -12.74 -6.81 13.03
N ASP A 169 -13.09 -7.96 12.46
CA ASP A 169 -12.95 -9.25 13.15
C ASP A 169 -11.57 -9.88 12.92
N ASP A 170 -10.98 -9.69 11.73
CA ASP A 170 -9.62 -10.18 11.42
C ASP A 170 -8.94 -9.39 10.30
N HIS A 171 -7.64 -9.67 10.10
CA HIS A 171 -6.77 -9.03 9.12
C HIS A 171 -6.01 -10.06 8.31
N GLN A 172 -5.91 -9.84 7.00
CA GLN A 172 -5.18 -10.74 6.11
C GLN A 172 -4.25 -9.98 5.15
N TYR A 173 -3.13 -10.61 4.81
CA TYR A 173 -2.20 -10.08 3.83
C TYR A 173 -1.35 -11.19 3.21
N ASP A 174 -1.34 -11.26 1.88
CA ASP A 174 -0.54 -12.23 1.14
C ASP A 174 0.80 -11.62 0.73
N TRP A 175 1.88 -12.09 1.36
CA TRP A 175 3.25 -11.62 1.14
C TRP A 175 3.95 -12.27 -0.06
N ALA A 176 3.32 -13.23 -0.75
CA ALA A 176 3.91 -13.80 -1.95
C ALA A 176 4.14 -12.71 -3.02
N LEU A 177 5.21 -12.84 -3.79
CA LEU A 177 5.57 -11.90 -4.84
C LEU A 177 4.46 -11.84 -5.91
N ASN A 178 4.08 -10.63 -6.33
CA ASN A 178 3.06 -10.40 -7.34
C ASN A 178 3.58 -10.58 -8.78
N ASP A 179 4.26 -11.70 -9.05
CA ASP A 179 4.79 -12.03 -10.37
C ASP A 179 3.87 -12.95 -11.19
N LEU A 180 4.26 -13.19 -12.44
CA LEU A 180 3.54 -14.10 -13.34
C LEU A 180 3.94 -15.57 -13.14
N ALA A 181 4.98 -15.85 -12.35
CA ALA A 181 5.39 -17.23 -12.05
C ALA A 181 4.49 -17.86 -10.97
N GLY A 182 3.83 -17.03 -10.13
CA GLY A 182 2.88 -17.43 -9.09
C GLY A 182 1.42 -17.55 -9.54
N THR A 183 1.05 -17.08 -10.73
CA THR A 183 -0.28 -17.33 -11.32
C THR A 183 -0.20 -18.44 -12.37
N ALA A 184 -0.27 -19.69 -11.92
CA ALA A 184 -0.84 -20.76 -12.75
C ALA A 184 -2.37 -20.51 -12.84
N PRO A 185 -2.98 -20.68 -14.02
CA PRO A 185 -3.16 -21.99 -14.63
C PRO A 185 -2.10 -22.40 -15.67
#